data_AF-A0A2E9ARU6-F1
#
_entry.id   AF-A0A2E9ARU6-F1
#
_cell.length_a   1.000
_cell.length_b   1.000
_cell.length_c   1.000
_cell.angle_alpha   90.00
_cell.angle_beta   90.00
_cell.angle_gamma   90.00
#
_symmetry.space_group_name_H-M   'P 1'
#
loop_
_entity.id
_entity.type
_entity.pdbx_description
1 polymer ?
#
loop_
_entity_poly.entity_id
_entity_poly.type
_entity_poly.pdbx_seq_one_letter_code
_entity_poly.pdbx_strand_id
1 'polypeptide(L)'
;MSDEVDIDADNGFENELLDYSESKSGQGDSLKLVIGVSAGLIVLLSLAIAGLWIISQAANITIGGPPSALLTWEDEYRDMTGVDAVSGDGTGVVLCIVDSGIDSDHRDLQKMNLVGWHDAIGNSDSPYDDEGHGTAMAGIIVAEDGLTGNAPGVSLLVAKAIDDQGIGNDENIAESVDWCVASQADVISLSLGGAQGFGSGLFTTDALEEAVEDAINQGVYVVAAAGNDGEDDDGDVESPGSVEDVICVGGVTRTGAIWMGSSQGDNDGRIWPNPIFPRSDPDKKPEVVAPGHEVPILLAGGLSSGSWWGWSSGTSASTAWVSGALSLILEEHPELQREGDAGGPGAVAQMKDLISGNSQMKEGQSEHDDHYGYGLLRVDLLLESLGNTSSSMVEISNPMQPVIEGEVSETIQVRRSTARVPPVSSTNPRE
;
A
#
# COMPACT_ATOMS: atom_id res chain seq x y z
N MET A 1 -51.35 -99.65 27.06
CA MET A 1 -51.05 -100.43 25.84
C MET A 1 -49.59 -100.14 25.53
N SER A 2 -48.80 -101.19 25.35
CA SER A 2 -47.33 -101.16 25.32
C SER A 2 -46.79 -100.80 23.93
N ASP A 3 -45.50 -100.47 23.84
CA ASP A 3 -44.47 -101.18 23.03
C ASP A 3 -43.22 -100.28 22.77
N GLU A 4 -42.19 -100.49 23.60
CA GLU A 4 -40.80 -100.91 23.28
C GLU A 4 -39.94 -100.33 22.10
N VAL A 5 -38.60 -100.41 22.32
CA VAL A 5 -37.44 -100.34 21.37
C VAL A 5 -36.88 -98.97 20.90
N ASP A 6 -36.00 -98.39 21.72
CA ASP A 6 -34.51 -98.33 21.63
C ASP A 6 -33.72 -98.21 20.28
N ILE A 7 -32.48 -97.69 20.41
CA ILE A 7 -31.25 -97.80 19.56
C ILE A 7 -30.88 -96.68 18.52
N ASP A 8 -29.74 -96.05 18.86
CA ASP A 8 -28.61 -95.44 18.12
C ASP A 8 -28.73 -94.30 17.08
N ALA A 9 -27.86 -93.32 17.32
CA ALA A 9 -27.29 -92.38 16.36
C ALA A 9 -25.89 -92.86 15.93
N ASP A 10 -25.39 -92.45 14.75
CA ASP A 10 -24.01 -91.97 14.58
C ASP A 10 -23.78 -91.28 13.20
N ASN A 11 -22.72 -90.49 13.11
CA ASN A 11 -22.02 -89.96 11.94
C ASN A 11 -22.68 -88.83 11.12
N GLY A 12 -22.18 -87.59 11.32
CA GLY A 12 -22.38 -86.51 10.35
C GLY A 12 -21.96 -85.08 10.73
N PHE A 13 -21.55 -84.77 11.97
CA PHE A 13 -21.58 -83.38 12.47
C PHE A 13 -20.33 -82.84 13.21
N GLU A 14 -19.16 -83.50 13.14
CA GLU A 14 -17.96 -83.03 13.88
C GLU A 14 -16.92 -82.25 13.04
N ASN A 15 -17.02 -82.21 11.71
CA ASN A 15 -16.00 -81.56 10.85
C ASN A 15 -16.26 -80.09 10.49
N GLU A 16 -17.36 -79.46 10.93
CA GLU A 16 -17.69 -78.06 10.59
C GLU A 16 -17.50 -77.08 11.77
N LEU A 17 -17.22 -77.58 12.98
CA LEU A 17 -17.08 -76.77 14.20
C LEU A 17 -15.63 -76.41 14.57
N LEU A 18 -14.62 -77.05 13.96
CA LEU A 18 -13.21 -76.77 14.25
C LEU A 18 -12.68 -75.54 13.51
N ASP A 19 -13.12 -75.31 12.26
CA ASP A 19 -12.70 -74.15 11.43
C ASP A 19 -13.29 -72.81 11.93
N TYR A 20 -14.42 -72.84 12.65
CA TYR A 20 -15.03 -71.63 13.20
C TYR A 20 -14.32 -71.09 14.47
N SER A 21 -13.44 -71.89 15.10
CA SER A 21 -12.77 -71.49 16.34
C SER A 21 -11.42 -70.79 16.14
N GLU A 22 -10.69 -71.06 15.05
CA GLU A 22 -9.39 -70.43 14.77
C GLU A 22 -9.49 -68.98 14.28
N SER A 23 -10.59 -68.56 13.66
CA SER A 23 -10.75 -67.18 13.18
C SER A 23 -10.85 -66.12 14.29
N LYS A 24 -11.26 -66.50 15.51
CA LYS A 24 -11.54 -65.57 16.60
C LYS A 24 -10.33 -65.17 17.45
N SER A 25 -9.22 -65.91 17.38
CA SER A 25 -7.99 -65.58 18.12
C SER A 25 -7.19 -64.46 17.44
N GLY A 26 -7.02 -64.52 16.11
CA GLY A 26 -6.26 -63.54 15.35
C GLY A 26 -6.92 -62.16 15.25
N GLN A 27 -8.26 -62.09 15.26
CA GLN A 27 -8.99 -60.82 15.09
C GLN A 27 -8.92 -59.91 16.32
N GLY A 28 -8.82 -60.47 17.53
CA GLY A 28 -8.73 -59.71 18.78
C GLY A 28 -7.36 -59.06 18.99
N ASP A 29 -6.27 -59.74 18.64
CA ASP A 29 -4.92 -59.22 18.81
C ASP A 29 -4.48 -58.28 17.68
N SER A 30 -4.91 -58.52 16.44
CA SER A 30 -4.75 -57.55 15.36
C SER A 30 -5.48 -56.24 15.64
N LEU A 31 -6.70 -56.27 16.20
CA LEU A 31 -7.42 -55.06 16.60
C LEU A 31 -6.68 -54.29 17.71
N LYS A 32 -6.16 -54.96 18.74
CA LYS A 32 -5.34 -54.31 19.79
C LYS A 32 -4.07 -53.70 19.22
N LEU A 33 -3.41 -54.39 18.28
CA LEU A 33 -2.20 -53.89 17.62
C LEU A 33 -2.50 -52.64 16.79
N VAL A 34 -3.58 -52.65 16.00
CA VAL A 34 -4.03 -51.47 15.24
C VAL A 34 -4.37 -50.31 16.18
N ILE A 35 -5.11 -50.54 17.26
CA ILE A 35 -5.42 -49.50 18.25
C ILE A 35 -4.13 -48.94 18.90
N GLY A 36 -3.18 -49.80 19.27
CA GLY A 36 -1.90 -49.39 19.85
C GLY A 36 -1.03 -48.58 18.89
N VAL A 37 -0.95 -48.99 17.62
CA VAL A 37 -0.23 -48.26 16.56
C VAL A 37 -0.92 -46.92 16.26
N SER A 38 -2.25 -46.89 16.13
CA SER A 38 -3.01 -45.65 15.92
C SER A 38 -2.86 -44.68 17.09
N ALA A 39 -2.95 -45.15 18.34
CA ALA A 39 -2.73 -44.32 19.51
C ALA A 39 -1.29 -43.78 19.58
N GLY A 40 -0.29 -44.61 19.25
CA GLY A 40 1.11 -44.18 19.15
C GLY A 40 1.32 -43.12 18.08
N LEU A 41 0.72 -43.27 16.90
CA LEU A 41 0.77 -42.29 15.81
C LEU A 41 0.08 -40.97 16.19
N ILE A 42 -1.08 -41.02 16.88
CA ILE A 42 -1.76 -39.82 17.36
C ILE A 42 -0.88 -39.09 18.39
N VAL A 43 -0.29 -39.80 19.36
CA VAL A 43 0.62 -39.19 20.34
C VAL A 43 1.86 -38.58 19.66
N LEU A 44 2.47 -39.27 18.69
CA LEU A 44 3.60 -38.75 17.92
C LEU A 44 3.21 -37.51 17.11
N LEU A 45 2.04 -37.50 16.47
CA LEU A 45 1.51 -36.35 15.74
C LEU A 45 1.23 -35.17 16.69
N SER A 46 0.62 -35.41 17.85
CA SER A 46 0.39 -34.38 18.86
C SER A 46 1.70 -33.79 19.41
N LEU A 47 2.71 -34.62 19.64
CA LEU A 47 4.05 -34.18 20.06
C LEU A 47 4.78 -33.42 18.93
N ALA A 48 4.59 -33.80 17.67
CA ALA A 48 5.13 -33.07 16.52
C ALA A 48 4.46 -31.70 16.36
N ILE A 49 3.14 -31.61 16.50
CA ILE A 49 2.39 -30.34 16.46
C ILE A 49 2.80 -29.44 17.64
N ALA A 50 2.89 -29.99 18.86
CA ALA A 50 3.36 -29.24 20.03
C ALA A 50 4.83 -28.80 19.87
N GLY A 51 5.68 -29.63 19.27
CA GLY A 51 7.06 -29.29 18.93
C GLY A 51 7.14 -28.15 17.89
N LEU A 52 6.34 -28.21 16.83
CA LEU A 52 6.23 -27.15 15.83
C LEU A 52 5.70 -25.85 16.43
N TRP A 53 4.73 -25.91 17.34
CA TRP A 53 4.24 -24.74 18.07
C TRP A 53 5.31 -24.14 18.99
N ILE A 54 6.05 -24.96 19.74
CA ILE A 54 7.18 -24.49 20.57
C ILE A 54 8.29 -23.89 19.70
N ILE A 55 8.61 -24.49 18.54
CA ILE A 55 9.60 -23.94 17.59
C ILE A 55 9.10 -22.62 16.99
N SER A 56 7.82 -22.52 16.62
CA SER A 56 7.17 -21.30 16.14
C SER A 56 7.31 -20.16 17.17
N GLN A 57 6.91 -20.41 18.42
CA GLN A 57 7.05 -19.46 19.52
C GLN A 57 8.51 -19.11 19.87
N ALA A 58 9.46 -20.02 19.65
CA ALA A 58 10.88 -19.82 20.00
C ALA A 58 11.72 -19.19 18.88
N ALA A 59 11.23 -19.21 17.64
CA ALA A 59 11.93 -18.72 16.46
C ALA A 59 11.20 -17.57 15.74
N ASN A 60 10.13 -17.03 16.32
CA ASN A 60 9.21 -16.07 15.68
C ASN A 60 8.69 -16.53 14.31
N ILE A 61 8.61 -17.85 14.07
CA ILE A 61 8.09 -18.39 12.81
C ILE A 61 6.57 -18.36 12.88
N THR A 62 5.97 -17.33 12.29
CA THR A 62 4.51 -17.24 12.18
C THR A 62 3.97 -18.35 11.28
N ILE A 63 3.09 -19.19 11.82
CA ILE A 63 2.50 -20.30 11.05
C ILE A 63 1.39 -19.74 10.15
N GLY A 64 1.74 -19.48 8.90
CA GLY A 64 0.89 -18.82 7.90
C GLY A 64 1.54 -17.54 7.38
N GLY A 65 1.17 -17.10 6.19
CA GLY A 65 1.67 -15.88 5.55
C GLY A 65 0.80 -15.53 4.34
N PRO A 66 1.19 -14.50 3.55
CA PRO A 66 0.45 -14.11 2.36
C PRO A 66 0.27 -15.30 1.40
N PRO A 67 -0.86 -15.38 0.68
CA PRO A 67 -0.98 -16.27 -0.48
C PRO A 67 0.19 -16.04 -1.45
N SER A 68 0.79 -17.12 -1.97
CA SER A 68 2.00 -17.00 -2.81
C SER A 68 1.80 -16.16 -4.08
N ALA A 69 0.55 -15.99 -4.54
CA ALA A 69 0.23 -15.07 -5.62
C ALA A 69 0.52 -13.61 -5.26
N LEU A 70 0.22 -13.18 -4.02
CA LEU A 70 0.52 -11.82 -3.56
C LEU A 70 2.02 -11.57 -3.52
N LEU A 71 2.81 -12.54 -3.04
CA LEU A 71 4.27 -12.44 -3.05
C LEU A 71 4.82 -12.29 -4.47
N THR A 72 4.31 -13.08 -5.43
CA THR A 72 4.70 -12.91 -6.85
C THR A 72 4.28 -11.56 -7.43
N TRP A 73 3.15 -11.00 -7.00
CA TRP A 73 2.69 -9.68 -7.43
C TRP A 73 3.50 -8.53 -6.82
N GLU A 74 3.94 -8.69 -5.57
CA GLU A 74 4.90 -7.81 -4.89
C GLU A 74 6.24 -7.83 -5.63
N ASP A 75 6.83 -9.01 -5.84
CA ASP A 75 8.08 -9.20 -6.61
C ASP A 75 7.99 -8.53 -8.01
N GLU A 76 6.90 -8.78 -8.75
CA GLU A 76 6.67 -8.20 -10.09
C GLU A 76 6.63 -6.67 -10.08
N TYR A 77 6.05 -6.05 -9.05
CA TYR A 77 5.99 -4.59 -8.95
C TYR A 77 7.29 -3.95 -8.43
N ARG A 78 8.01 -4.62 -7.53
CA ARG A 78 9.31 -4.15 -7.00
C ARG A 78 10.42 -4.21 -8.05
N ASP A 79 10.45 -5.25 -8.89
CA ASP A 79 11.30 -5.32 -10.08
C ASP A 79 10.94 -4.22 -11.10
N MET A 80 9.65 -4.05 -11.40
CA MET A 80 9.20 -3.06 -12.39
C MET A 80 9.55 -1.62 -12.03
N THR A 81 9.43 -1.26 -10.73
CA THR A 81 9.73 0.10 -10.22
C THR A 81 11.19 0.30 -9.81
N GLY A 82 12.03 -0.74 -9.91
CA GLY A 82 13.44 -0.69 -9.55
C GLY A 82 13.73 -0.64 -8.05
N VAL A 83 12.73 -0.86 -7.18
CA VAL A 83 12.89 -0.84 -5.71
C VAL A 83 13.83 -1.95 -5.25
N ASP A 84 13.83 -3.12 -5.89
CA ASP A 84 14.76 -4.21 -5.55
C ASP A 84 16.17 -4.04 -6.14
N ALA A 85 16.39 -3.02 -6.98
CA ALA A 85 17.71 -2.69 -7.52
C ALA A 85 18.50 -1.70 -6.64
N VAL A 86 17.86 -1.11 -5.63
CA VAL A 86 18.44 -0.11 -4.72
C VAL A 86 18.63 -0.66 -3.31
N SER A 87 19.42 0.03 -2.49
CA SER A 87 19.61 -0.30 -1.08
C SER A 87 19.12 0.84 -0.21
N GLY A 88 18.45 0.50 0.89
CA GLY A 88 17.86 1.44 1.83
C GLY A 88 16.61 0.82 2.45
N ASP A 89 16.08 1.48 3.47
CA ASP A 89 14.76 1.18 4.04
C ASP A 89 13.99 2.47 4.42
N GLY A 90 14.48 3.65 4.06
CA GLY A 90 13.93 4.95 4.45
C GLY A 90 14.36 5.43 5.82
N THR A 91 15.34 4.77 6.46
CA THR A 91 15.86 5.17 7.79
C THR A 91 16.25 6.65 7.80
N GLY A 92 15.67 7.40 8.75
CA GLY A 92 15.97 8.81 8.98
C GLY A 92 15.01 9.78 8.29
N VAL A 93 14.18 9.32 7.34
CA VAL A 93 13.10 10.11 6.73
C VAL A 93 11.86 10.05 7.60
N VAL A 94 11.14 11.17 7.73
CA VAL A 94 9.84 11.24 8.42
C VAL A 94 8.72 11.23 7.38
N LEU A 95 7.91 10.17 7.36
CA LEU A 95 6.79 10.02 6.44
C LEU A 95 5.46 10.08 7.20
N CYS A 96 4.54 10.93 6.76
CA CYS A 96 3.20 11.04 7.29
C CYS A 96 2.15 10.45 6.36
N ILE A 97 1.26 9.62 6.90
CA ILE A 97 0.07 9.11 6.21
C ILE A 97 -1.16 9.84 6.75
N VAL A 98 -1.96 10.46 5.88
CA VAL A 98 -3.26 11.04 6.23
C VAL A 98 -4.36 10.19 5.61
N ASP A 99 -5.08 9.40 6.41
CA ASP A 99 -5.97 8.33 5.91
C ASP A 99 -7.03 7.91 6.96
N SER A 100 -7.59 6.70 6.88
CA SER A 100 -8.55 6.14 7.86
C SER A 100 -7.92 5.60 9.15
N GLY A 101 -6.59 5.60 9.28
CA GLY A 101 -5.87 5.28 10.52
C GLY A 101 -4.84 4.18 10.35
N ILE A 102 -4.58 3.42 11.43
CA ILE A 102 -3.67 2.26 11.38
C ILE A 102 -4.01 1.18 12.43
N ASP A 103 -4.15 -0.07 11.98
CA ASP A 103 -4.22 -1.25 12.84
C ASP A 103 -2.81 -1.66 13.30
N SER A 104 -2.33 -1.02 14.38
CA SER A 104 -1.01 -1.32 14.95
C SER A 104 -0.90 -2.72 15.57
N ASP A 105 -2.00 -3.46 15.73
CA ASP A 105 -1.98 -4.87 16.14
C ASP A 105 -1.77 -5.82 14.94
N HIS A 106 -1.72 -5.29 13.70
CA HIS A 106 -1.36 -6.07 12.53
C HIS A 106 0.07 -6.62 12.65
N ARG A 107 0.27 -7.89 12.30
CA ARG A 107 1.51 -8.62 12.61
C ARG A 107 2.70 -8.07 11.83
N ASP A 108 2.46 -7.70 10.57
CA ASP A 108 3.45 -7.14 9.65
C ASP A 108 3.77 -5.66 9.97
N LEU A 109 3.05 -5.07 10.93
CA LEU A 109 3.28 -3.70 11.43
C LEU A 109 3.93 -3.68 12.83
N GLN A 110 4.20 -4.83 13.45
CA GLN A 110 4.73 -4.90 14.83
C GLN A 110 6.13 -4.30 15.02
N LYS A 111 6.85 -4.04 13.93
CA LYS A 111 8.20 -3.48 13.92
C LYS A 111 8.26 -2.02 13.46
N MET A 112 7.15 -1.48 12.96
CA MET A 112 7.11 -0.13 12.41
C MET A 112 7.57 0.90 13.44
N ASN A 113 8.32 1.90 12.99
CA ASN A 113 8.75 3.01 13.84
C ASN A 113 7.68 4.12 13.87
N LEU A 114 6.54 3.85 14.52
CA LEU A 114 5.47 4.83 14.69
C LEU A 114 5.90 5.90 15.70
N VAL A 115 6.27 7.09 15.22
CA VAL A 115 6.77 8.22 16.03
C VAL A 115 5.69 9.22 16.43
N GLY A 116 4.51 9.17 15.81
CA GLY A 116 3.39 10.04 16.16
C GLY A 116 2.05 9.55 15.61
N TRP A 117 0.98 9.91 16.32
CA TRP A 117 -0.41 9.60 15.99
C TRP A 117 -1.29 10.84 16.21
N HIS A 118 -2.23 11.07 15.30
CA HIS A 118 -3.27 12.09 15.40
C HIS A 118 -4.61 11.53 14.93
N ASP A 119 -5.70 12.01 15.53
CA ASP A 119 -7.06 11.60 15.19
C ASP A 119 -7.98 12.83 15.16
N ALA A 120 -8.17 13.37 13.95
CA ALA A 120 -9.02 14.52 13.68
C ALA A 120 -10.52 14.17 13.75
N ILE A 121 -10.88 12.89 13.91
CA ILE A 121 -12.27 12.41 13.94
C ILE A 121 -12.73 12.18 15.38
N GLY A 122 -12.06 11.28 16.10
CA GLY A 122 -12.44 10.80 17.44
C GLY A 122 -11.68 11.45 18.60
N ASN A 123 -10.54 12.09 18.32
CA ASN A 123 -9.56 12.53 19.33
C ASN A 123 -9.09 11.37 20.26
N SER A 124 -8.88 10.17 19.71
CA SER A 124 -8.29 9.02 20.40
C SER A 124 -6.79 9.21 20.61
N ASP A 125 -6.32 9.01 21.85
CA ASP A 125 -4.88 8.94 22.18
C ASP A 125 -4.21 7.64 21.68
N SER A 126 -4.98 6.64 21.24
CA SER A 126 -4.50 5.34 20.77
C SER A 126 -4.76 5.16 19.27
N PRO A 127 -3.78 4.65 18.49
CA PRO A 127 -3.98 4.26 17.10
C PRO A 127 -5.07 3.22 16.92
N TYR A 128 -5.83 3.37 15.85
CA TYR A 128 -6.82 2.40 15.39
C TYR A 128 -7.12 2.63 13.90
N ASP A 129 -7.71 1.62 13.26
CA ASP A 129 -8.32 1.73 11.94
C ASP A 129 -9.65 0.97 11.97
N ASP A 130 -10.75 1.68 11.77
CA ASP A 130 -12.10 1.14 11.76
C ASP A 130 -12.72 1.02 10.35
N GLU A 131 -11.94 1.33 9.30
CA GLU A 131 -12.33 1.18 7.90
C GLU A 131 -11.37 0.22 7.15
N GLY A 132 -10.06 0.45 7.24
CA GLY A 132 -9.00 -0.47 6.80
C GLY A 132 -8.05 0.04 5.71
N HIS A 133 -8.40 1.13 5.01
CA HIS A 133 -7.61 1.71 3.93
C HIS A 133 -6.27 2.28 4.41
N GLY A 134 -6.23 2.99 5.54
CA GLY A 134 -5.00 3.52 6.11
C GLY A 134 -4.00 2.41 6.47
N THR A 135 -4.47 1.31 7.04
CA THR A 135 -3.66 0.09 7.27
C THR A 135 -3.14 -0.51 5.97
N ALA A 136 -3.96 -0.54 4.91
CA ALA A 136 -3.55 -1.03 3.60
C ALA A 136 -2.44 -0.16 2.98
N MET A 137 -2.55 1.17 3.07
CA MET A 137 -1.56 2.12 2.56
C MET A 137 -0.26 2.08 3.38
N ALA A 138 -0.36 2.04 4.71
CA ALA A 138 0.77 1.85 5.60
C ALA A 138 1.51 0.54 5.28
N GLY A 139 0.78 -0.53 4.94
CA GLY A 139 1.35 -1.80 4.50
C GLY A 139 2.30 -1.70 3.31
N ILE A 140 1.94 -0.92 2.28
CA ILE A 140 2.77 -0.72 1.07
C ILE A 140 4.10 -0.01 1.42
N ILE A 141 4.11 0.81 2.47
CA ILE A 141 5.29 1.57 2.88
C ILE A 141 6.12 0.79 3.91
N VAL A 142 5.52 0.28 4.99
CA VAL A 142 6.24 -0.20 6.18
C VAL A 142 6.00 -1.67 6.59
N ALA A 143 5.35 -2.50 5.76
CA ALA A 143 5.17 -3.91 6.12
C ALA A 143 6.50 -4.68 6.25
N GLU A 144 6.57 -5.56 7.25
CA GLU A 144 7.64 -6.54 7.43
C GLU A 144 7.09 -7.97 7.65
N ASP A 145 7.97 -8.97 7.57
CA ASP A 145 7.74 -10.42 7.81
C ASP A 145 6.76 -11.16 6.86
N GLY A 146 5.64 -10.57 6.48
CA GLY A 146 4.66 -11.17 5.57
C GLY A 146 4.78 -10.62 4.16
N LEU A 147 4.29 -9.40 3.96
CA LEU A 147 4.63 -8.55 2.81
C LEU A 147 5.86 -7.67 3.15
N THR A 148 6.45 -7.05 2.13
CA THR A 148 7.65 -6.21 2.25
C THR A 148 7.36 -4.80 1.75
N GLY A 149 7.22 -3.85 2.67
CA GLY A 149 7.05 -2.45 2.36
C GLY A 149 8.24 -1.86 1.58
N ASN A 150 8.00 -0.75 0.89
CA ASN A 150 9.04 -0.07 0.12
C ASN A 150 10.07 0.65 1.00
N ALA A 151 9.69 1.09 2.20
CA ALA A 151 10.54 1.84 3.12
C ALA A 151 10.17 1.57 4.60
N PRO A 152 10.48 0.37 5.15
CA PRO A 152 10.09 -0.02 6.51
C PRO A 152 10.85 0.68 7.65
N GLY A 153 11.96 1.35 7.37
CA GLY A 153 12.77 2.10 8.34
C GLY A 153 12.34 3.56 8.56
N VAL A 154 11.36 4.07 7.82
CA VAL A 154 10.89 5.46 7.99
C VAL A 154 10.36 5.71 9.41
N SER A 155 10.51 6.94 9.88
CA SER A 155 9.81 7.42 11.07
C SER A 155 8.37 7.76 10.68
N LEU A 156 7.45 6.83 10.99
CA LEU A 156 6.06 6.91 10.54
C LEU A 156 5.23 7.82 11.45
N LEU A 157 4.56 8.79 10.85
CA LEU A 157 3.46 9.56 11.43
C LEU A 157 2.15 9.06 10.80
N VAL A 158 1.09 8.93 11.58
CA VAL A 158 -0.25 8.61 11.05
C VAL A 158 -1.28 9.58 11.61
N ALA A 159 -2.01 10.25 10.72
CA ALA A 159 -3.14 11.10 11.04
C ALA A 159 -4.43 10.49 10.47
N LYS A 160 -5.38 10.14 11.36
CA LYS A 160 -6.73 9.72 10.96
C LYS A 160 -7.57 10.95 10.63
N ALA A 161 -7.91 11.10 9.35
CA ALA A 161 -8.77 12.15 8.82
C ALA A 161 -10.04 11.62 8.12
N ILE A 162 -10.13 10.30 7.92
CA ILE A 162 -11.25 9.60 7.27
C ILE A 162 -12.01 8.75 8.32
N ASP A 163 -13.35 8.74 8.26
CA ASP A 163 -14.21 7.99 9.19
C ASP A 163 -14.39 6.49 8.83
N ASP A 164 -15.19 5.78 9.64
CA ASP A 164 -15.47 4.33 9.51
C ASP A 164 -16.28 3.96 8.25
N GLN A 165 -16.75 4.96 7.49
CA GLN A 165 -17.48 4.80 6.24
C GLN A 165 -16.65 5.22 5.01
N GLY A 166 -15.36 5.54 5.21
CA GLY A 166 -14.48 6.05 4.16
C GLY A 166 -14.74 7.52 3.82
N ILE A 167 -15.37 8.30 4.72
CA ILE A 167 -15.73 9.70 4.46
C ILE A 167 -14.78 10.64 5.23
N GLY A 168 -14.07 11.46 4.48
CA GLY A 168 -13.33 12.61 5.01
C GLY A 168 -14.14 13.91 4.94
N ASN A 169 -13.68 14.92 5.66
CA ASN A 169 -14.02 16.32 5.37
C ASN A 169 -12.72 17.12 5.25
N ASP A 170 -12.72 18.15 4.40
CA ASP A 170 -11.49 18.82 3.99
C ASP A 170 -10.85 19.61 5.13
N GLU A 171 -11.63 20.11 6.11
CA GLU A 171 -11.08 20.75 7.32
C GLU A 171 -10.24 19.79 8.17
N ASN A 172 -10.72 18.55 8.39
CA ASN A 172 -9.99 17.54 9.16
C ASN A 172 -8.75 17.02 8.44
N ILE A 173 -8.80 16.93 7.10
CA ILE A 173 -7.65 16.54 6.28
C ILE A 173 -6.61 17.67 6.29
N ALA A 174 -7.03 18.94 6.16
CA ALA A 174 -6.16 20.10 6.30
C ALA A 174 -5.49 20.18 7.69
N GLU A 175 -6.24 20.02 8.78
CA GLU A 175 -5.68 19.96 10.14
C GLU A 175 -4.66 18.81 10.29
N SER A 176 -4.91 17.69 9.62
CA SER A 176 -3.98 16.55 9.60
C SER A 176 -2.70 16.83 8.80
N VAL A 177 -2.78 17.54 7.67
CA VAL A 177 -1.62 18.03 6.91
C VAL A 177 -0.80 19.00 7.75
N ASP A 178 -1.45 20.00 8.37
CA ASP A 178 -0.80 20.94 9.31
C ASP A 178 -0.11 20.20 10.46
N TRP A 179 -0.74 19.15 10.99
CA TRP A 179 -0.15 18.32 12.03
C TRP A 179 1.06 17.52 11.55
N CYS A 180 1.04 16.97 10.32
CA CYS A 180 2.22 16.32 9.73
C CYS A 180 3.39 17.30 9.59
N VAL A 181 3.13 18.51 9.08
CA VAL A 181 4.12 19.60 8.94
C VAL A 181 4.70 19.98 10.31
N ALA A 182 3.85 20.21 11.30
CA ALA A 182 4.25 20.54 12.67
C ALA A 182 5.01 19.39 13.37
N SER A 183 4.74 18.15 12.96
CA SER A 183 5.43 16.93 13.41
C SER A 183 6.71 16.62 12.61
N GLN A 184 7.16 17.54 11.75
CA GLN A 184 8.40 17.48 10.97
C GLN A 184 8.43 16.37 9.91
N ALA A 185 7.31 16.10 9.25
CA ALA A 185 7.27 15.24 8.07
C ALA A 185 8.13 15.81 6.92
N ASP A 186 8.93 14.95 6.29
CA ASP A 186 9.57 15.19 4.99
C ASP A 186 8.60 14.88 3.84
N VAL A 187 7.83 13.80 3.99
CA VAL A 187 6.87 13.30 2.98
C VAL A 187 5.48 13.21 3.61
N ILE A 188 4.45 13.69 2.89
CA ILE A 188 3.05 13.45 3.23
C ILE A 188 2.40 12.64 2.10
N SER A 189 1.83 11.49 2.46
CA SER A 189 1.08 10.60 1.57
C SER A 189 -0.42 10.87 1.72
N LEU A 190 -1.04 11.43 0.68
CA LEU A 190 -2.46 11.73 0.60
C LEU A 190 -3.14 10.75 -0.37
N SER A 191 -3.40 9.54 0.12
CA SER A 191 -4.04 8.45 -0.64
C SER A 191 -5.57 8.63 -0.78
N LEU A 192 -6.00 9.89 -0.85
CA LEU A 192 -7.37 10.37 -0.86
C LEU A 192 -7.58 11.30 -2.06
N GLY A 193 -8.83 11.43 -2.49
CA GLY A 193 -9.20 12.25 -3.63
C GLY A 193 -10.67 12.65 -3.56
N GLY A 194 -10.98 13.74 -4.25
CA GLY A 194 -12.34 14.20 -4.43
C GLY A 194 -12.53 14.98 -5.73
N ALA A 195 -13.66 14.73 -6.39
CA ALA A 195 -14.07 15.37 -7.64
C ALA A 195 -13.81 16.88 -7.67
N GLN A 196 -13.26 17.34 -8.80
CA GLN A 196 -12.95 18.74 -8.99
C GLN A 196 -14.22 19.60 -8.99
N GLY A 197 -14.18 20.71 -8.24
CA GLY A 197 -15.40 21.35 -7.81
C GLY A 197 -16.21 22.08 -8.88
N PHE A 198 -17.27 21.44 -9.41
CA PHE A 198 -18.48 22.15 -9.90
C PHE A 198 -19.77 21.71 -9.18
N GLY A 199 -20.49 22.68 -8.60
CA GLY A 199 -21.05 22.45 -7.26
C GLY A 199 -22.48 21.93 -7.13
N SER A 200 -22.67 21.04 -6.14
CA SER A 200 -23.96 20.88 -5.45
C SER A 200 -23.88 20.40 -3.98
N GLY A 201 -23.13 21.13 -3.13
CA GLY A 201 -23.25 21.06 -1.66
C GLY A 201 -22.03 20.64 -0.81
N LEU A 202 -21.34 21.65 -0.25
CA LEU A 202 -20.77 21.65 1.12
C LEU A 202 -19.46 20.90 1.45
N PHE A 203 -18.49 20.80 0.53
CA PHE A 203 -17.10 20.48 0.91
C PHE A 203 -16.09 21.46 0.28
N THR A 204 -14.93 21.57 0.88
CA THR A 204 -14.03 22.73 1.03
C THR A 204 -12.59 22.37 0.65
N THR A 205 -12.38 21.82 -0.55
CA THR A 205 -11.03 21.50 -1.08
C THR A 205 -10.07 22.68 -0.93
N ASP A 206 -10.58 23.90 -1.10
CA ASP A 206 -10.07 25.18 -0.59
C ASP A 206 -9.09 25.12 0.60
N ALA A 207 -9.43 24.39 1.68
CA ALA A 207 -8.63 24.33 2.92
C ALA A 207 -7.54 23.26 2.85
N LEU A 208 -7.82 22.14 2.17
CA LEU A 208 -6.87 21.08 1.91
C LEU A 208 -5.78 21.53 0.92
N GLU A 209 -6.18 22.19 -0.17
CA GLU A 209 -5.29 22.81 -1.16
C GLU A 209 -4.40 23.87 -0.49
N GLU A 210 -4.97 24.76 0.35
CA GLU A 210 -4.21 25.77 1.10
C GLU A 210 -3.20 25.14 2.08
N ALA A 211 -3.58 24.08 2.82
CA ALA A 211 -2.67 23.35 3.70
C ALA A 211 -1.57 22.57 2.95
N VAL A 212 -1.88 22.04 1.75
CA VAL A 212 -0.93 21.34 0.87
C VAL A 212 0.07 22.33 0.26
N GLU A 213 -0.40 23.48 -0.24
CA GLU A 213 0.45 24.58 -0.70
C GLU A 213 1.36 25.07 0.45
N ASP A 214 0.84 25.26 1.66
CA ASP A 214 1.65 25.67 2.83
C ASP A 214 2.64 24.58 3.29
N ALA A 215 2.34 23.30 3.11
CA ALA A 215 3.27 22.19 3.36
C ALA A 215 4.44 22.20 2.36
N ILE A 216 4.12 22.31 1.06
CA ILE A 216 5.09 22.40 -0.04
C ILE A 216 6.00 23.63 0.13
N ASN A 217 5.42 24.79 0.45
CA ASN A 217 6.16 26.03 0.73
C ASN A 217 7.14 25.90 1.92
N GLN A 218 6.93 24.91 2.79
CA GLN A 218 7.84 24.55 3.89
C GLN A 218 8.81 23.41 3.55
N GLY A 219 8.85 22.96 2.30
CA GLY A 219 9.75 21.90 1.82
C GLY A 219 9.27 20.48 2.06
N VAL A 220 7.96 20.28 2.31
CA VAL A 220 7.38 18.96 2.47
C VAL A 220 6.98 18.42 1.10
N TYR A 221 7.42 17.20 0.79
CA TYR A 221 7.01 16.49 -0.42
C TYR A 221 5.60 15.93 -0.23
N VAL A 222 4.61 16.52 -0.92
CA VAL A 222 3.24 16.01 -0.92
C VAL A 222 3.04 15.10 -2.13
N VAL A 223 2.68 13.84 -1.85
CA VAL A 223 2.36 12.82 -2.85
C VAL A 223 0.86 12.52 -2.74
N ALA A 224 0.13 12.62 -3.85
CA ALA A 224 -1.33 12.47 -3.85
C ALA A 224 -1.83 11.59 -5.00
N ALA A 225 -3.01 10.99 -4.78
CA ALA A 225 -3.68 10.15 -5.76
C ALA A 225 -4.21 10.98 -6.96
N ALA A 226 -4.12 10.41 -8.17
CA ALA A 226 -4.73 11.02 -9.36
C ALA A 226 -6.27 10.92 -9.40
N GLY A 227 -6.84 9.92 -8.73
CA GLY A 227 -8.28 9.63 -8.76
C GLY A 227 -8.59 8.28 -9.38
N ASN A 228 -9.83 7.83 -9.23
CA ASN A 228 -10.26 6.47 -9.55
C ASN A 228 -11.45 6.42 -10.56
N ASP A 229 -11.62 7.43 -11.41
CA ASP A 229 -12.81 7.65 -12.23
C ASP A 229 -12.79 6.95 -13.60
N GLY A 230 -11.60 6.66 -14.14
CA GLY A 230 -11.41 5.82 -15.32
C GLY A 230 -12.06 6.34 -16.62
N GLU A 231 -12.87 5.50 -17.30
CA GLU A 231 -13.53 5.92 -18.56
C GLU A 231 -14.71 6.90 -18.36
N ASP A 232 -15.20 7.07 -17.12
CA ASP A 232 -16.29 8.00 -16.74
C ASP A 232 -15.75 9.29 -16.06
N ASP A 233 -14.43 9.55 -16.18
CA ASP A 233 -13.68 10.70 -15.64
C ASP A 233 -14.28 12.07 -16.02
N ASP A 234 -14.23 13.03 -15.09
CA ASP A 234 -14.62 14.43 -15.34
C ASP A 234 -13.63 15.17 -16.27
N GLY A 235 -12.47 14.54 -16.48
CA GLY A 235 -11.44 14.81 -17.48
C GLY A 235 -10.17 15.39 -16.89
N ASP A 236 -10.01 15.46 -15.57
CA ASP A 236 -8.77 15.90 -14.90
C ASP A 236 -8.59 15.19 -13.54
N VAL A 237 -7.36 15.16 -13.03
CA VAL A 237 -7.03 14.48 -11.76
C VAL A 237 -7.72 15.12 -10.54
N GLU A 238 -8.06 14.32 -9.53
CA GLU A 238 -8.73 14.80 -8.31
C GLU A 238 -7.87 15.80 -7.50
N SER A 239 -8.53 16.60 -6.65
CA SER A 239 -7.84 17.42 -5.64
C SER A 239 -7.50 16.54 -4.42
N PRO A 240 -6.30 16.64 -3.81
CA PRO A 240 -5.25 17.65 -4.04
C PRO A 240 -4.19 17.27 -5.10
N GLY A 241 -4.33 16.13 -5.80
CA GLY A 241 -3.41 15.73 -6.87
C GLY A 241 -3.24 16.76 -7.99
N SER A 242 -4.27 17.56 -8.25
CA SER A 242 -4.30 18.63 -9.26
C SER A 242 -3.49 19.90 -8.92
N VAL A 243 -3.02 20.06 -7.67
CA VAL A 243 -2.27 21.25 -7.18
C VAL A 243 -0.85 21.29 -7.76
N GLU A 244 -0.32 22.50 -7.99
CA GLU A 244 1.07 22.76 -8.41
C GLU A 244 2.05 22.20 -7.36
N ASP A 245 3.25 21.76 -7.78
CA ASP A 245 4.26 21.12 -6.92
C ASP A 245 3.88 19.82 -6.16
N VAL A 246 2.60 19.41 -6.13
CA VAL A 246 2.21 18.06 -5.69
C VAL A 246 2.72 17.01 -6.68
N ILE A 247 3.17 15.85 -6.18
CA ILE A 247 3.50 14.67 -6.99
C ILE A 247 2.22 13.84 -7.12
N CYS A 248 1.51 14.00 -8.24
CA CYS A 248 0.27 13.29 -8.53
C CYS A 248 0.56 11.94 -9.19
N VAL A 249 -0.06 10.87 -8.68
CA VAL A 249 0.28 9.50 -9.04
C VAL A 249 -0.91 8.75 -9.64
N GLY A 250 -0.79 8.37 -10.91
CA GLY A 250 -1.70 7.46 -11.61
C GLY A 250 -1.35 5.98 -11.41
N GLY A 251 -2.28 5.10 -11.79
CA GLY A 251 -2.18 3.66 -11.52
C GLY A 251 -1.82 2.82 -12.75
N VAL A 252 -0.86 1.90 -12.62
CA VAL A 252 -0.58 0.84 -13.61
C VAL A 252 -0.81 -0.57 -13.08
N THR A 253 -1.03 -1.49 -14.01
CA THR A 253 -1.05 -2.94 -13.78
C THR A 253 0.37 -3.52 -13.70
N ARG A 254 0.48 -4.80 -13.26
CA ARG A 254 1.72 -5.61 -13.26
C ARG A 254 2.39 -5.79 -14.63
N THR A 255 1.82 -5.27 -15.72
CA THR A 255 2.45 -5.24 -17.05
C THR A 255 2.85 -3.83 -17.51
N GLY A 256 2.82 -2.82 -16.64
CA GLY A 256 3.05 -1.41 -17.00
C GLY A 256 1.97 -0.83 -17.93
N ALA A 257 0.81 -1.48 -18.04
CA ALA A 257 -0.35 -0.91 -18.73
C ALA A 257 -1.09 0.02 -17.77
N ILE A 258 -1.62 1.15 -18.25
CA ILE A 258 -2.47 2.02 -17.43
C ILE A 258 -3.65 1.19 -16.88
N TRP A 259 -3.94 1.34 -15.59
CA TRP A 259 -5.11 0.75 -14.99
C TRP A 259 -6.33 1.55 -15.44
N MET A 260 -7.36 0.84 -15.92
CA MET A 260 -8.60 1.43 -16.46
C MET A 260 -9.37 2.31 -15.47
N GLY A 261 -9.10 2.22 -14.16
CA GLY A 261 -9.67 3.11 -13.16
C GLY A 261 -8.86 4.37 -12.88
N SER A 262 -7.61 4.50 -13.33
CA SER A 262 -6.81 5.70 -13.09
C SER A 262 -7.41 6.89 -13.82
N SER A 263 -7.69 7.99 -13.11
CA SER A 263 -8.07 9.27 -13.75
C SER A 263 -6.90 9.82 -14.57
N GLN A 264 -7.21 10.65 -15.57
CA GLN A 264 -6.28 11.32 -16.47
C GLN A 264 -6.23 12.83 -16.22
N GLY A 265 -5.20 13.54 -16.69
CA GLY A 265 -5.10 14.99 -16.57
C GLY A 265 -5.74 15.79 -17.71
N ASP A 266 -6.03 17.06 -17.43
CA ASP A 266 -6.36 18.13 -18.39
C ASP A 266 -5.20 19.14 -18.45
N ASN A 267 -4.17 18.83 -19.25
CA ASN A 267 -2.95 19.65 -19.27
C ASN A 267 -3.00 20.80 -20.28
N ASP A 268 -3.83 20.70 -21.32
CA ASP A 268 -4.10 21.80 -22.26
C ASP A 268 -5.09 22.84 -21.68
N GLY A 269 -5.84 22.48 -20.64
CA GLY A 269 -6.81 23.32 -19.95
C GLY A 269 -8.16 23.46 -20.68
N ARG A 270 -9.24 23.47 -19.91
CA ARG A 270 -10.63 23.63 -20.41
C ARG A 270 -11.31 24.87 -19.83
N ILE A 271 -12.39 25.32 -20.49
CA ILE A 271 -13.21 26.48 -20.07
C ILE A 271 -14.53 26.05 -19.41
N TRP A 272 -14.97 24.81 -19.62
CA TRP A 272 -16.24 24.26 -19.14
C TRP A 272 -16.17 22.72 -19.10
N PRO A 273 -16.74 22.01 -18.10
CA PRO A 273 -17.55 22.54 -17.00
C PRO A 273 -16.74 23.27 -15.94
N ASN A 274 -15.55 22.78 -15.59
CA ASN A 274 -14.63 23.41 -14.63
C ASN A 274 -13.49 24.14 -15.38
N PRO A 275 -13.29 25.46 -15.25
CA PRO A 275 -12.15 26.14 -15.87
C PRO A 275 -10.81 25.69 -15.26
N ILE A 276 -9.96 25.07 -16.08
CA ILE A 276 -8.61 24.62 -15.70
C ILE A 276 -7.61 25.42 -16.53
N PHE A 277 -6.56 25.91 -15.89
CA PHE A 277 -5.46 26.57 -16.59
C PHE A 277 -4.51 25.53 -17.19
N PRO A 278 -3.96 25.77 -18.39
CA PRO A 278 -2.99 24.85 -18.99
C PRO A 278 -1.77 24.66 -18.07
N ARG A 279 -1.33 23.41 -17.90
CA ARG A 279 -0.18 23.05 -17.08
C ARG A 279 1.08 22.96 -17.93
N SER A 280 2.20 23.39 -17.38
CA SER A 280 3.52 23.32 -18.03
C SER A 280 4.38 22.28 -17.32
N ASP A 281 5.42 21.78 -17.99
CA ASP A 281 6.36 20.85 -17.36
C ASP A 281 7.18 21.57 -16.26
N PRO A 282 7.41 20.96 -15.08
CA PRO A 282 7.14 19.57 -14.69
C PRO A 282 5.79 19.31 -13.99
N ASP A 283 4.84 20.25 -14.01
CA ASP A 283 3.58 20.23 -13.25
C ASP A 283 2.37 19.64 -13.99
N LYS A 284 2.58 18.97 -15.13
CA LYS A 284 1.50 18.29 -15.84
C LYS A 284 1.06 17.02 -15.10
N LYS A 285 -0.24 16.75 -15.14
CA LYS A 285 -0.92 15.75 -14.31
C LYS A 285 -1.39 14.51 -15.09
N PRO A 286 -1.39 13.32 -14.49
CA PRO A 286 -0.57 12.98 -13.31
C PRO A 286 0.92 13.18 -13.65
N GLU A 287 1.79 13.46 -12.69
CA GLU A 287 3.23 13.56 -12.96
C GLU A 287 3.81 12.19 -13.33
N VAL A 288 3.39 11.12 -12.64
CA VAL A 288 3.91 9.76 -12.84
C VAL A 288 2.84 8.71 -12.64
N VAL A 289 3.15 7.49 -13.09
CA VAL A 289 2.39 6.29 -12.72
C VAL A 289 3.21 5.33 -11.86
N ALA A 290 2.51 4.61 -10.99
CA ALA A 290 3.08 3.57 -10.12
C ALA A 290 2.07 2.42 -9.91
N PRO A 291 2.42 1.32 -9.21
CA PRO A 291 1.55 0.17 -9.01
C PRO A 291 0.16 0.54 -8.46
N GLY A 292 -0.91 0.19 -9.17
CA GLY A 292 -2.28 0.64 -8.83
C GLY A 292 -3.40 -0.37 -9.09
N HIS A 293 -3.09 -1.61 -9.51
CA HIS A 293 -4.10 -2.64 -9.79
C HIS A 293 -3.68 -4.01 -9.25
N GLU A 294 -4.53 -4.65 -8.43
CA GLU A 294 -4.19 -5.89 -7.71
C GLU A 294 -2.90 -5.76 -6.87
N VAL A 295 -2.65 -4.59 -6.28
CA VAL A 295 -1.50 -4.34 -5.40
C VAL A 295 -1.70 -5.10 -4.09
N PRO A 296 -0.74 -5.94 -3.64
CA PRO A 296 -0.80 -6.59 -2.33
C PRO A 296 -0.90 -5.58 -1.19
N ILE A 297 -1.80 -5.84 -0.24
CA ILE A 297 -2.04 -4.98 0.92
C ILE A 297 -2.25 -5.79 2.21
N LEU A 298 -2.07 -5.11 3.35
CA LEU A 298 -2.52 -5.56 4.65
C LEU A 298 -4.03 -5.31 4.82
N LEU A 299 -4.69 -6.14 5.62
CA LEU A 299 -6.11 -6.00 5.96
C LEU A 299 -6.26 -5.72 7.46
N ALA A 300 -6.89 -4.59 7.81
CA ALA A 300 -7.20 -4.26 9.20
C ALA A 300 -8.17 -5.26 9.84
N GLY A 301 -8.08 -5.40 11.16
CA GLY A 301 -8.99 -6.23 11.96
C GLY A 301 -8.78 -7.73 11.77
N GLY A 302 -7.52 -8.17 11.64
CA GLY A 302 -7.07 -9.54 11.28
C GLY A 302 -7.58 -10.72 12.14
N LEU A 303 -8.44 -10.47 13.13
CA LEU A 303 -9.13 -11.48 13.95
C LEU A 303 -10.61 -11.67 13.58
N SER A 304 -11.20 -10.76 12.79
CA SER A 304 -12.64 -10.72 12.47
C SER A 304 -12.98 -11.40 11.14
N SER A 305 -12.16 -11.18 10.11
CA SER A 305 -12.36 -11.63 8.72
C SER A 305 -11.62 -12.94 8.40
N GLY A 306 -10.53 -13.22 9.12
CA GLY A 306 -9.72 -14.44 8.97
C GLY A 306 -8.58 -14.35 7.94
N SER A 307 -8.37 -13.21 7.27
CA SER A 307 -7.19 -12.95 6.45
C SER A 307 -6.53 -11.64 6.87
N TRP A 308 -5.20 -11.64 6.88
CA TRP A 308 -4.34 -10.48 7.20
C TRP A 308 -3.80 -9.81 5.93
N TRP A 309 -3.86 -10.52 4.79
CA TRP A 309 -3.46 -10.00 3.48
C TRP A 309 -4.59 -10.07 2.47
N GLY A 310 -4.58 -9.11 1.56
CA GLY A 310 -5.45 -9.03 0.41
C GLY A 310 -4.75 -8.31 -0.74
N TRP A 311 -5.55 -7.79 -1.66
CA TRP A 311 -5.09 -6.90 -2.71
C TRP A 311 -6.12 -5.78 -2.90
N SER A 312 -5.68 -4.64 -3.41
CA SER A 312 -6.54 -3.51 -3.78
C SER A 312 -6.18 -2.97 -5.17
N SER A 313 -7.09 -2.22 -5.75
CA SER A 313 -6.90 -1.48 -7.00
C SER A 313 -7.36 -0.04 -6.77
N GLY A 314 -6.47 0.91 -7.00
CA GLY A 314 -6.67 2.32 -6.71
C GLY A 314 -5.36 3.11 -6.83
N THR A 315 -5.43 4.37 -7.26
CA THR A 315 -4.28 5.29 -7.28
C THR A 315 -3.75 5.62 -5.87
N SER A 316 -4.55 5.36 -4.83
CA SER A 316 -4.14 5.32 -3.43
C SER A 316 -2.93 4.39 -3.20
N ALA A 317 -2.95 3.18 -3.79
CA ALA A 317 -1.84 2.24 -3.68
C ALA A 317 -0.58 2.76 -4.39
N SER A 318 -0.76 3.44 -5.52
CA SER A 318 0.31 4.09 -6.29
C SER A 318 0.93 5.24 -5.49
N THR A 319 0.09 6.02 -4.80
CA THR A 319 0.51 7.12 -3.92
C THR A 319 1.39 6.61 -2.79
N ALA A 320 0.93 5.60 -2.04
CA ALA A 320 1.72 4.95 -0.99
C ALA A 320 3.05 4.36 -1.54
N TRP A 321 3.02 3.77 -2.74
CA TRP A 321 4.21 3.23 -3.39
C TRP A 321 5.26 4.32 -3.67
N VAL A 322 4.84 5.45 -4.23
CA VAL A 322 5.70 6.60 -4.53
C VAL A 322 6.21 7.27 -3.25
N SER A 323 5.39 7.40 -2.21
CA SER A 323 5.82 7.94 -0.90
C SER A 323 6.94 7.12 -0.27
N GLY A 324 6.83 5.78 -0.30
CA GLY A 324 7.90 4.88 0.13
C GLY A 324 9.14 4.96 -0.76
N ALA A 325 8.96 4.96 -2.08
CA ALA A 325 10.06 5.10 -3.04
C ALA A 325 10.84 6.42 -2.89
N LEU A 326 10.14 7.53 -2.64
CA LEU A 326 10.75 8.84 -2.38
C LEU A 326 11.54 8.83 -1.07
N SER A 327 11.09 8.08 -0.06
CA SER A 327 11.83 7.93 1.20
C SER A 327 13.19 7.23 1.02
N LEU A 328 13.31 6.30 0.07
CA LEU A 328 14.61 5.70 -0.28
C LEU A 328 15.56 6.72 -0.95
N ILE A 329 15.01 7.65 -1.74
CA ILE A 329 15.81 8.73 -2.36
C ILE A 329 16.29 9.71 -1.29
N LEU A 330 15.42 10.08 -0.36
CA LEU A 330 15.73 11.00 0.75
C LEU A 330 16.64 10.39 1.83
N GLU A 331 16.71 9.06 1.95
CA GLU A 331 17.71 8.37 2.79
C GLU A 331 19.13 8.53 2.23
N GLU A 332 19.32 8.27 0.92
CA GLU A 332 20.63 8.40 0.25
C GLU A 332 21.04 9.88 0.08
N HIS A 333 20.06 10.79 -0.07
CA HIS A 333 20.25 12.24 -0.25
C HIS A 333 19.60 13.06 0.88
N PRO A 334 20.13 12.99 2.12
CA PRO A 334 19.57 13.72 3.27
C PRO A 334 19.68 15.24 3.14
N GLU A 335 20.50 15.77 2.22
CA GLU A 335 20.51 17.19 1.90
C GLU A 335 19.21 17.69 1.24
N LEU A 336 18.43 16.80 0.62
CA LEU A 336 17.13 17.10 -0.01
C LEU A 336 15.94 16.92 0.94
N GLN A 337 16.14 16.35 2.13
CA GLN A 337 15.11 16.31 3.17
C GLN A 337 14.65 17.72 3.54
N ARG A 338 13.45 17.85 4.12
CA ARG A 338 12.76 19.12 4.37
C ARG A 338 13.65 20.14 5.09
N GLU A 339 14.34 19.69 6.13
CA GLU A 339 15.26 20.49 6.98
C GLU A 339 16.75 20.28 6.60
N GLY A 340 17.03 19.68 5.44
CA GLY A 340 18.38 19.46 4.90
C GLY A 340 19.03 20.74 4.33
N ASP A 341 20.36 20.72 4.14
CA ASP A 341 21.14 21.87 3.67
C ASP A 341 20.70 22.43 2.30
N ALA A 342 20.03 21.62 1.47
CA ALA A 342 19.47 21.97 0.17
C ALA A 342 17.93 21.82 0.11
N GLY A 343 17.27 21.59 1.26
CA GLY A 343 15.82 21.38 1.40
C GLY A 343 14.96 22.62 1.15
N GLY A 344 13.70 22.57 1.61
CA GLY A 344 12.72 23.62 1.34
C GLY A 344 12.03 23.47 -0.03
N PRO A 345 11.18 24.43 -0.45
CA PRO A 345 10.38 24.33 -1.68
C PRO A 345 11.24 24.19 -2.96
N GLY A 346 12.48 24.69 -2.96
CA GLY A 346 13.42 24.48 -4.07
C GLY A 346 13.79 23.01 -4.28
N ALA A 347 13.85 22.20 -3.21
CA ALA A 347 14.08 20.77 -3.29
C ALA A 347 12.84 20.00 -3.77
N VAL A 348 11.63 20.53 -3.52
CA VAL A 348 10.37 19.98 -4.04
C VAL A 348 10.33 20.13 -5.56
N ALA A 349 10.50 21.37 -6.06
CA ALA A 349 10.58 21.64 -7.50
C ALA A 349 11.72 20.86 -8.19
N GLN A 350 12.91 20.80 -7.58
CA GLN A 350 14.03 20.01 -8.12
C GLN A 350 13.70 18.51 -8.20
N MET A 351 12.98 17.95 -7.22
CA MET A 351 12.55 16.56 -7.27
C MET A 351 11.54 16.32 -8.39
N LYS A 352 10.67 17.28 -8.71
CA LYS A 352 9.77 17.18 -9.87
C LYS A 352 10.52 17.24 -11.20
N ASP A 353 11.54 18.06 -11.33
CA ASP A 353 12.45 18.04 -12.49
C ASP A 353 13.16 16.68 -12.62
N LEU A 354 13.61 16.08 -11.50
CA LEU A 354 14.23 14.76 -11.50
C LEU A 354 13.24 13.66 -11.87
N ILE A 355 12.04 13.67 -11.28
CA ILE A 355 10.97 12.70 -11.56
C ILE A 355 10.55 12.79 -13.03
N SER A 356 10.28 13.99 -13.55
CA SER A 356 9.88 14.18 -14.95
C SER A 356 10.99 13.82 -15.95
N GLY A 357 12.25 14.11 -15.62
CA GLY A 357 13.40 13.83 -16.48
C GLY A 357 13.89 12.37 -16.50
N ASN A 358 13.57 11.55 -15.49
CA ASN A 358 14.14 10.21 -15.33
C ASN A 358 13.09 9.08 -15.17
N SER A 359 11.80 9.39 -15.17
CA SER A 359 10.74 8.36 -15.20
C SER A 359 10.75 7.57 -16.51
N GLN A 360 10.36 6.30 -16.44
CA GLN A 360 10.38 5.40 -17.57
C GLN A 360 9.13 5.61 -18.46
N MET A 361 9.29 6.47 -19.47
CA MET A 361 8.32 6.63 -20.55
C MET A 361 8.00 5.30 -21.26
N LYS A 362 6.75 5.18 -21.71
CA LYS A 362 6.27 4.04 -22.48
C LYS A 362 6.87 3.99 -23.89
N GLU A 363 6.90 2.80 -24.52
CA GLU A 363 7.29 2.70 -25.94
C GLU A 363 6.41 3.60 -26.83
N GLY A 364 7.06 4.56 -27.50
CA GLY A 364 6.40 5.53 -28.38
C GLY A 364 6.03 6.86 -27.73
N GLN A 365 6.17 6.99 -26.40
CA GLN A 365 6.07 8.26 -25.68
C GLN A 365 7.38 9.05 -25.81
N SER A 366 7.29 10.37 -25.93
CA SER A 366 8.45 11.28 -26.03
C SER A 366 8.29 12.60 -25.25
N GLU A 367 7.12 12.81 -24.65
CA GLU A 367 6.74 13.95 -23.84
C GLU A 367 5.73 13.47 -22.80
N HIS A 368 5.22 14.38 -21.96
CA HIS A 368 4.14 14.06 -21.01
C HIS A 368 2.91 13.50 -21.73
N ASP A 369 2.24 12.53 -21.11
CA ASP A 369 0.99 11.90 -21.57
C ASP A 369 -0.07 12.01 -20.45
N ASP A 370 -1.29 12.42 -20.79
CA ASP A 370 -2.35 12.70 -19.81
C ASP A 370 -2.74 11.50 -18.92
N HIS A 371 -2.34 10.27 -19.28
CA HIS A 371 -2.57 9.07 -18.46
C HIS A 371 -1.28 8.56 -17.80
N TYR A 372 -0.19 8.51 -18.56
CA TYR A 372 1.09 7.93 -18.12
C TYR A 372 2.00 8.93 -17.38
N GLY A 373 1.66 10.22 -17.40
CA GLY A 373 2.50 11.29 -16.90
C GLY A 373 3.81 11.39 -17.69
N TYR A 374 4.91 11.62 -16.98
CA TYR A 374 6.28 11.46 -17.49
C TYR A 374 6.73 9.99 -17.59
N GLY A 375 5.89 9.04 -17.17
CA GLY A 375 6.12 7.61 -17.25
C GLY A 375 6.03 6.90 -15.89
N LEU A 376 6.49 5.65 -15.86
CA LEU A 376 6.58 4.85 -14.65
C LEU A 376 7.69 5.37 -13.74
N LEU A 377 7.42 5.58 -12.44
CA LEU A 377 8.46 5.92 -11.47
C LEU A 377 9.51 4.80 -11.38
N ARG A 378 10.79 5.17 -11.42
CA ARG A 378 11.94 4.27 -11.33
C ARG A 378 12.97 4.78 -10.31
N VAL A 379 13.03 4.13 -9.15
CA VAL A 379 13.89 4.56 -8.03
C VAL A 379 15.37 4.46 -8.39
N ASP A 380 15.73 3.41 -9.12
CA ASP A 380 17.09 3.16 -9.59
C ASP A 380 17.57 4.21 -10.60
N LEU A 381 16.71 4.62 -11.54
CA LEU A 381 17.04 5.68 -12.51
C LEU A 381 17.17 7.06 -11.84
N LEU A 382 16.35 7.35 -10.84
CA LEU A 382 16.41 8.60 -10.08
C LEU A 382 17.71 8.72 -9.27
N LEU A 383 18.09 7.65 -8.56
CA LEU A 383 19.36 7.60 -7.82
C LEU A 383 20.59 7.63 -8.75
N GLU A 384 20.55 6.95 -9.90
CA GLU A 384 21.63 7.05 -10.90
C GLU A 384 21.80 8.51 -11.40
N SER A 385 20.70 9.23 -11.61
CA SER A 385 20.72 10.64 -12.05
C SER A 385 21.37 11.58 -11.01
N LEU A 386 21.02 11.40 -9.73
CA LEU A 386 21.57 12.15 -8.61
C LEU A 386 23.08 11.86 -8.40
N GLY A 387 23.49 10.58 -8.45
CA GLY A 387 24.89 10.18 -8.35
C GLY A 387 25.78 10.72 -9.48
N ASN A 388 25.26 10.77 -10.70
CA ASN A 388 25.93 11.38 -11.85
C ASN A 388 26.04 12.91 -11.71
N THR A 389 24.99 13.57 -11.20
CA THR A 389 24.98 15.02 -10.95
C THR A 389 26.03 15.41 -9.90
N SER A 390 26.11 14.68 -8.79
CA SER A 390 27.13 14.88 -7.74
C SER A 390 28.56 14.71 -8.28
N SER A 391 28.78 13.76 -9.18
CA SER A 391 30.07 13.58 -9.85
C SER A 391 30.44 14.75 -10.77
N SER A 392 29.45 15.34 -11.45
CA SER A 392 29.65 16.50 -12.34
C SER A 392 30.01 17.79 -11.58
N MET A 393 29.43 18.01 -10.39
CA MET A 393 29.70 19.21 -9.59
C MET A 393 31.15 19.29 -9.09
N VAL A 394 31.83 18.15 -8.92
CA VAL A 394 33.26 18.12 -8.56
C VAL A 394 34.15 18.74 -9.65
N GLU A 395 33.82 18.54 -10.93
CA GLU A 395 34.59 19.12 -12.06
C GLU A 395 34.35 20.62 -12.27
N ILE A 396 33.25 21.19 -11.77
CA ILE A 396 32.82 22.57 -12.04
C ILE A 396 33.40 23.59 -11.03
N SER A 397 34.16 23.12 -10.02
CA SER A 397 34.74 23.92 -8.92
C SER A 397 35.82 24.96 -9.29
N ASN A 398 35.90 25.39 -10.56
CA ASN A 398 36.82 26.40 -11.09
C ASN A 398 36.04 27.68 -11.46
N PRO A 399 36.23 28.82 -10.77
CA PRO A 399 35.21 29.87 -10.72
C PRO A 399 35.21 30.81 -11.94
N MET A 400 34.01 31.10 -12.46
CA MET A 400 33.76 32.20 -13.41
C MET A 400 32.46 32.96 -13.04
N GLN A 401 32.43 34.28 -13.26
CA GLN A 401 31.45 35.22 -12.67
C GLN A 401 30.16 35.46 -13.49
N PRO A 402 29.07 36.00 -12.87
CA PRO A 402 27.68 35.86 -13.35
C PRO A 402 27.06 37.10 -14.04
N VAL A 403 25.84 36.95 -14.61
CA VAL A 403 24.98 38.03 -15.14
C VAL A 403 23.46 37.80 -14.90
N ILE A 404 22.94 38.36 -13.80
CA ILE A 404 21.77 39.27 -13.63
C ILE A 404 20.39 39.04 -14.34
N GLU A 405 19.37 38.74 -13.51
CA GLU A 405 17.98 39.28 -13.31
C GLU A 405 16.82 39.26 -14.37
N GLY A 406 15.59 39.03 -13.86
CA GLY A 406 14.31 39.51 -14.44
C GLY A 406 12.99 39.04 -13.75
N GLU A 407 12.30 39.93 -13.00
CA GLU A 407 11.00 39.86 -12.28
C GLU A 407 9.79 39.28 -13.09
N VAL A 408 8.79 38.51 -12.60
CA VAL A 408 7.84 38.52 -11.43
C VAL A 408 6.61 39.49 -11.56
N SER A 409 5.36 38.96 -11.51
CA SER A 409 4.14 39.63 -10.95
C SER A 409 2.87 38.73 -10.89
N GLU A 410 2.08 38.91 -9.82
CA GLU A 410 0.82 38.25 -9.34
C GLU A 410 -0.45 38.54 -10.23
N THR A 411 -1.71 38.07 -10.05
CA THR A 411 -2.53 37.77 -8.82
C THR A 411 -3.92 37.06 -9.09
N ILE A 412 -4.26 35.99 -8.32
CA ILE A 412 -5.50 35.66 -7.54
C ILE A 412 -6.97 35.51 -8.13
N GLN A 413 -7.52 34.27 -7.97
CA GLN A 413 -8.86 33.74 -7.49
C GLN A 413 -10.25 34.28 -8.01
N VAL A 414 -11.40 33.55 -8.05
CA VAL A 414 -12.15 32.81 -6.97
C VAL A 414 -13.24 31.79 -7.49
N ARG A 415 -13.12 30.50 -7.10
CA ARG A 415 -14.05 29.45 -6.51
C ARG A 415 -15.55 29.30 -6.97
N ARG A 416 -16.24 28.12 -6.93
CA ARG A 416 -16.37 27.10 -5.84
C ARG A 416 -16.94 25.67 -6.19
N SER A 417 -16.35 24.65 -5.53
CA SER A 417 -16.92 23.41 -4.86
C SER A 417 -17.67 22.40 -5.78
N THR A 418 -17.77 21.05 -5.62
CA THR A 418 -17.80 20.08 -4.48
C THR A 418 -17.32 18.65 -4.83
N ALA A 419 -16.94 17.84 -3.81
CA ALA A 419 -16.54 16.42 -3.91
C ALA A 419 -17.36 15.39 -3.05
N ARG A 420 -17.12 14.08 -3.24
CA ARG A 420 -17.65 12.91 -2.46
C ARG A 420 -16.82 11.63 -2.71
N VAL A 421 -16.57 10.82 -1.67
CA VAL A 421 -15.94 9.48 -1.79
C VAL A 421 -16.93 8.37 -2.23
N PRO A 422 -16.58 7.44 -3.15
CA PRO A 422 -17.40 6.29 -3.52
C PRO A 422 -17.28 5.09 -2.55
N PRO A 423 -18.34 4.28 -2.35
CA PRO A 423 -18.31 3.17 -1.39
C PRO A 423 -17.58 1.92 -1.90
N VAL A 424 -16.79 1.30 -1.02
CA VAL A 424 -16.10 0.02 -1.26
C VAL A 424 -17.09 -1.11 -1.55
N SER A 425 -17.05 -1.67 -2.76
CA SER A 425 -17.97 -2.73 -3.20
C SER A 425 -17.60 -4.12 -2.63
N SER A 426 -17.81 -4.32 -1.34
CA SER A 426 -17.82 -5.65 -0.73
C SER A 426 -19.08 -6.43 -1.15
N THR A 427 -18.96 -7.30 -2.17
CA THR A 427 -19.97 -8.33 -2.45
C THR A 427 -19.36 -9.72 -2.52
N ASN A 428 -19.74 -10.54 -1.53
CA ASN A 428 -19.45 -11.95 -1.36
C ASN A 428 -19.53 -12.81 -2.64
N PRO A 429 -18.75 -13.91 -2.72
CA PRO A 429 -18.87 -14.88 -3.80
C PRO A 429 -20.23 -15.56 -3.81
N ARG A 430 -20.76 -15.84 -5.01
CA ARG A 430 -21.88 -16.76 -5.23
C ARG A 430 -21.52 -17.76 -6.31
N GLU A 431 -21.54 -19.03 -5.89
CA GLU A 431 -21.62 -20.31 -6.61
C GLU A 431 -21.01 -20.41 -8.03
#